data_AF-A0A936V5Y1-F1
#
_entry.id   AF-A0A936V5Y1-F1
#
_cell.length_a   1.000
_cell.length_b   1.000
_cell.length_c   1.000
_cell.angle_alpha   90.00
_cell.angle_beta   90.00
_cell.angle_gamma   90.00
#
_symmetry.space_group_name_H-M   'P 1'
#
loop_
_entity.id
_entity.type
_entity.pdbx_description
1 polymer ?
#
loop_
_entity_poly.entity_id
_entity_poly.type
_entity_poly.pdbx_seq_one_letter_code
_entity_poly.pdbx_strand_id
1 'polypeptide(L)'
;MTVRAETVHGSAPQAIAAFAKAQRADLLAMGVSSDDWLRYAMLGGSAQRVVEHADVPVLLVRRPAQTDFSHALVATDFSEGAMRAAQLALAFMAEARLTLLHAHVVEFEGRMRLAGATNEDIERYRAQERQRAAGRMEVFPRRTG
;
A
#
# COMPACT_ATOMS: atom_id res chain seq x y z
N MET A 1 -5.83 -14.15 25.48
CA MET A 1 -4.77 -13.98 24.48
C MET A 1 -3.68 -14.99 24.78
N THR A 2 -3.21 -15.72 23.77
CA THR A 2 -2.13 -16.70 23.91
C THR A 2 -0.94 -16.22 23.10
N VAL A 3 0.23 -16.18 23.71
CA VAL A 3 1.49 -15.77 23.06
C VAL A 3 2.39 -16.99 22.97
N ARG A 4 3.01 -17.19 21.81
CA ARG A 4 4.03 -18.22 21.56
C ARG A 4 5.25 -17.57 20.93
N ALA A 5 6.43 -18.08 21.27
CA ALA A 5 7.71 -17.62 20.75
C ALA A 5 8.44 -18.81 20.13
N GLU A 6 9.01 -18.60 18.94
CA GLU A 6 9.65 -19.63 18.14
C GLU A 6 10.93 -19.07 17.51
N THR A 7 11.96 -19.91 17.39
CA THR A 7 13.22 -19.57 16.74
C THR A 7 13.46 -20.55 15.61
N VAL A 8 13.74 -20.03 14.41
CA VAL A 8 13.99 -20.84 13.21
C VAL A 8 15.36 -20.49 12.62
N HIS A 9 16.01 -21.47 11.99
CA HIS A 9 17.28 -21.28 11.30
C HIS A 9 17.07 -21.16 9.78
N GLY A 10 17.91 -20.35 9.12
CA GLY A 10 17.94 -20.22 7.66
C GLY A 10 18.05 -18.77 7.19
N SER A 11 17.84 -18.57 5.90
CA SER A 11 17.69 -17.23 5.31
C SER A 11 16.45 -16.55 5.91
N ALA A 12 16.63 -15.47 6.66
CA ALA A 12 15.55 -14.85 7.42
C ALA A 12 14.29 -14.55 6.57
N PRO A 13 14.37 -13.95 5.36
CA PRO A 13 13.17 -13.69 4.56
C PRO A 13 12.39 -14.95 4.17
N GLN A 14 13.11 -15.99 3.73
CA GLN A 14 12.51 -17.25 3.30
C GLN A 14 11.95 -18.03 4.49
N ALA A 15 12.69 -18.07 5.60
CA ALA A 15 12.27 -18.76 6.81
C ALA A 15 11.02 -18.10 7.42
N ILE A 16 10.96 -16.76 7.46
CA ILE A 16 9.78 -16.02 7.95
C ILE A 16 8.56 -16.30 7.06
N ALA A 17 8.69 -16.18 5.74
CA ALA A 17 7.58 -16.43 4.82
C ALA A 17 7.07 -17.87 4.89
N ALA A 18 8.00 -18.84 4.89
CA ALA A 18 7.66 -20.26 5.01
C ALA A 18 7.00 -20.59 6.35
N PHE A 19 7.49 -20.01 7.45
CA PHE A 19 6.91 -20.20 8.77
C PHE A 19 5.50 -19.59 8.87
N ALA A 20 5.29 -18.37 8.37
CA ALA A 20 3.98 -17.74 8.33
C ALA A 20 2.95 -18.59 7.57
N LYS A 21 3.36 -19.14 6.42
CA LYS A 21 2.55 -20.08 5.62
C LYS A 21 2.25 -21.37 6.37
N ALA A 22 3.25 -21.99 7.00
CA ALA A 22 3.09 -23.23 7.74
C ALA A 22 2.12 -23.08 8.94
N GLN A 23 2.15 -21.93 9.60
CA GLN A 23 1.22 -21.60 10.69
C GLN A 23 -0.16 -21.15 10.21
N ARG A 24 -0.36 -21.00 8.89
CA ARG A 24 -1.58 -20.42 8.30
C ARG A 24 -1.91 -19.06 8.93
N ALA A 25 -0.90 -18.22 9.08
CA ALA A 25 -1.09 -16.88 9.64
C ALA A 25 -1.98 -16.03 8.70
N ASP A 26 -2.96 -15.32 9.26
CA ASP A 26 -3.83 -14.42 8.49
C ASP A 26 -3.16 -13.06 8.18
N LEU A 27 -2.13 -12.70 8.96
CA LEU A 27 -1.35 -11.47 8.81
C LEU A 27 0.08 -11.67 9.34
N LEU A 28 1.07 -11.20 8.58
CA LEU A 28 2.45 -11.08 9.03
C LEU A 28 2.76 -9.62 9.41
N ALA A 29 3.02 -9.34 10.67
CA ALA A 29 3.48 -8.02 11.12
C ALA A 29 5.00 -8.02 11.31
N MET A 30 5.70 -7.03 10.74
CA MET A 30 7.15 -6.90 10.92
C MET A 30 7.61 -5.44 10.98
N GLY A 31 8.70 -5.21 11.73
CA GLY A 31 9.37 -3.93 11.79
C GLY A 31 10.14 -3.61 10.51
N VAL A 32 10.27 -2.32 10.18
CA VAL A 32 11.22 -1.84 9.16
C VAL A 32 12.42 -1.21 9.87
N SER A 33 13.61 -1.79 9.68
CA SER A 33 14.85 -1.34 10.32
C SER A 33 15.78 -0.69 9.29
N SER A 34 15.85 0.65 9.26
CA SER A 34 16.98 1.45 8.74
C SER A 34 16.75 2.94 8.97
N ASP A 35 17.82 3.69 9.25
CA ASP A 35 17.79 5.16 9.35
C ASP A 35 17.64 5.85 7.97
N ASP A 36 17.98 5.14 6.88
CA ASP A 36 18.09 5.67 5.52
C ASP A 36 16.83 5.57 4.62
N TRP A 37 15.74 4.95 5.09
CA TRP A 37 14.50 4.77 4.29
C TRP A 37 13.85 6.12 3.85
N LEU A 38 14.17 7.24 4.51
CA LEU A 38 13.65 8.56 4.13
C LEU A 38 14.40 9.11 2.90
N ARG A 39 15.63 8.65 2.65
CA ARG A 39 16.48 9.12 1.54
C ARG A 39 16.32 8.26 0.29
N TYR A 40 15.93 7.00 0.46
CA TYR A 40 15.63 6.08 -0.62
C TYR A 40 14.26 5.47 -0.31
N ALA A 41 13.30 5.59 -1.22
CA ALA A 41 11.98 4.97 -1.14
C ALA A 41 12.04 3.43 -1.20
N MET A 42 12.96 2.82 -0.44
CA MET A 42 13.23 1.40 -0.37
C MET A 42 12.77 0.90 1.00
N LEU A 43 11.90 -0.09 0.95
CA LEU A 43 11.68 -1.00 2.07
C LEU A 43 13.05 -1.55 2.47
N GLY A 44 13.42 -1.53 3.76
CA GLY A 44 14.71 -2.08 4.19
C GLY A 44 14.93 -3.49 3.61
N GLY A 45 16.16 -3.84 3.23
CA GLY A 45 16.43 -5.00 2.36
C GLY A 45 15.83 -6.33 2.84
N SER A 46 15.75 -6.56 4.16
CA SER A 46 15.09 -7.75 4.71
C SER A 46 13.55 -7.69 4.60
N ALA A 47 12.94 -6.54 4.86
CA ALA A 47 11.49 -6.35 4.77
C ALA A 47 10.99 -6.49 3.33
N GLN A 48 11.73 -5.89 2.38
CA GLN A 48 11.41 -6.06 0.95
C GLN A 48 11.41 -7.54 0.55
N ARG A 49 12.49 -8.25 0.89
CA ARG A 49 12.62 -9.67 0.55
C ARG A 49 11.54 -10.54 1.22
N VAL A 50 11.09 -10.20 2.42
CA VAL A 50 9.96 -10.90 3.05
C VAL A 50 8.67 -10.67 2.24
N VAL A 51 8.37 -9.42 1.89
CA VAL A 51 7.19 -9.07 1.08
C VAL A 51 7.21 -9.80 -0.27
N GLU A 52 8.37 -9.92 -0.90
CA GLU A 52 8.53 -10.66 -2.17
C GLU A 52 8.19 -12.16 -2.07
N HIS A 53 8.36 -12.78 -0.90
CA HIS A 53 8.15 -14.22 -0.69
C HIS A 53 6.87 -14.55 0.10
N ALA A 54 6.20 -13.56 0.67
CA ALA A 54 5.05 -13.76 1.54
C ALA A 54 3.79 -14.10 0.74
N ASP A 55 3.14 -15.21 1.09
CA ASP A 55 1.83 -15.61 0.55
C ASP A 55 0.65 -15.02 1.35
N VAL A 56 0.94 -14.21 2.36
CA VAL A 56 -0.04 -13.64 3.30
C VAL A 56 0.09 -12.11 3.33
N PRO A 57 -0.95 -11.37 3.73
CA PRO A 57 -0.84 -9.92 3.92
C PRO A 57 0.31 -9.57 4.88
N VAL A 58 1.04 -8.50 4.56
CA VAL A 58 2.17 -8.03 5.38
C VAL A 58 1.91 -6.62 5.90
N LEU A 59 1.93 -6.45 7.22
CA LEU A 59 1.90 -5.16 7.90
C LEU A 59 3.32 -4.72 8.27
N LEU A 60 3.80 -3.69 7.61
CA LEU A 60 5.09 -3.08 7.90
C LEU A 60 4.94 -1.98 8.95
N VAL A 61 5.53 -2.19 10.12
CA VAL A 61 5.47 -1.26 11.25
C VAL A 61 6.78 -0.49 11.34
N ARG A 62 6.72 0.81 11.10
CA ARG A 62 7.92 1.64 11.07
C ARG A 62 8.14 2.47 12.33
N ARG A 63 7.06 2.92 12.96
CA ARG A 63 7.09 3.60 14.24
C ARG A 63 6.20 2.83 15.20
N PRO A 64 6.50 2.87 16.51
CA PRO A 64 5.58 2.36 17.51
C PRO A 64 4.20 2.99 17.31
N ALA A 65 3.14 2.18 17.39
CA ALA A 65 1.79 2.69 17.49
C ALA A 65 1.67 3.43 18.83
N GLN A 66 1.32 4.72 18.79
CA GLN A 66 1.22 5.55 20.00
C GLN A 66 -0.19 5.59 20.58
N THR A 67 -1.21 5.34 19.75
CA THR A 67 -2.64 5.34 20.09
C THR A 67 -3.38 4.35 19.20
N ASP A 68 -4.65 4.12 19.51
CA ASP A 68 -5.57 3.49 18.58
C ASP A 68 -5.66 4.31 17.28
N PHE A 69 -5.80 3.62 16.15
CA PHE A 69 -5.89 4.25 14.84
C PHE A 69 -7.29 4.84 14.63
N SER A 70 -7.44 6.16 14.80
CA SER A 70 -8.72 6.85 14.55
C SER A 70 -8.98 7.17 13.08
N HIS A 71 -7.93 7.16 12.26
CA HIS A 71 -8.00 7.44 10.82
C HIS A 71 -6.99 6.59 10.05
N ALA A 72 -7.47 5.91 9.03
CA ALA A 72 -6.68 5.13 8.09
C ALA A 72 -6.79 5.70 6.68
N LEU A 73 -5.66 5.79 6.00
CA LEU A 73 -5.57 6.19 4.60
C LEU A 73 -5.22 4.96 3.76
N VAL A 74 -6.03 4.67 2.75
CA VAL A 74 -5.81 3.57 1.82
C VAL A 74 -5.51 4.15 0.45
N ALA A 75 -4.29 3.94 -0.02
CA ALA A 75 -3.91 4.30 -1.37
C ALA A 75 -4.45 3.27 -2.37
N THR A 76 -4.93 3.74 -3.52
CA THR A 76 -5.41 2.87 -4.59
C THR A 76 -4.95 3.39 -5.95
N ASP A 77 -4.47 2.46 -6.77
CA ASP A 77 -4.30 2.60 -8.23
C ASP A 77 -5.42 1.89 -9.00
N PHE A 78 -6.46 1.46 -8.26
CA PHE A 78 -7.60 0.65 -8.70
C PHE A 78 -7.25 -0.77 -9.15
N SER A 79 -6.05 -1.26 -8.84
CA SER A 79 -5.66 -2.65 -9.07
C SER A 79 -6.36 -3.60 -8.08
N GLU A 80 -6.35 -4.89 -8.41
CA GLU A 80 -6.79 -5.95 -7.49
C GLU A 80 -5.95 -5.98 -6.20
N GLY A 81 -4.66 -5.62 -6.28
CA GLY A 81 -3.81 -5.50 -5.09
C GLY A 81 -4.29 -4.39 -4.15
N ALA A 82 -4.58 -3.21 -4.71
CA ALA A 82 -5.16 -2.11 -3.94
C ALA A 82 -6.54 -2.44 -3.38
N MET A 83 -7.36 -3.21 -4.11
CA MET A 83 -8.66 -3.69 -3.63
C MET A 83 -8.52 -4.57 -2.39
N ARG A 84 -7.61 -5.56 -2.43
CA ARG A 84 -7.32 -6.42 -1.28
C ARG A 84 -6.81 -5.64 -0.08
N ALA A 85 -5.96 -4.64 -0.31
CA ALA A 85 -5.48 -3.76 0.75
C ALA A 85 -6.62 -2.95 1.40
N ALA A 86 -7.56 -2.44 0.59
CA ALA A 86 -8.73 -1.73 1.09
C ALA A 86 -9.65 -2.63 1.93
N GLN A 87 -9.91 -3.86 1.46
CA GLN A 87 -10.68 -4.86 2.20
C GLN A 87 -10.02 -5.24 3.53
N LEU A 88 -8.70 -5.44 3.53
CA LEU A 88 -7.95 -5.70 4.75
C LEU A 88 -8.06 -4.54 5.73
N ALA A 89 -7.93 -3.30 5.26
CA ALA A 89 -8.04 -2.11 6.10
C ALA A 89 -9.45 -1.98 6.72
N LEU A 90 -10.50 -2.24 5.95
CA LEU A 90 -11.89 -2.28 6.44
C LEU A 90 -12.08 -3.35 7.53
N ALA A 91 -11.50 -4.54 7.34
CA ALA A 91 -11.61 -5.62 8.31
C ALA A 91 -10.81 -5.36 9.61
N PHE A 92 -9.59 -4.82 9.50
CA PHE A 92 -8.71 -4.57 10.65
C PHE A 92 -9.03 -3.29 11.42
N MET A 93 -9.58 -2.28 10.75
CA MET A 93 -9.78 -0.93 11.30
C MET A 93 -11.25 -0.53 11.22
N ALA A 94 -12.16 -1.42 11.64
CA ALA A 94 -13.60 -1.25 11.51
C ALA A 94 -14.15 0.02 12.21
N GLU A 95 -13.51 0.46 13.29
CA GLU A 95 -13.89 1.68 14.02
C GLU A 95 -13.16 2.95 13.53
N ALA A 96 -12.14 2.80 12.68
CA ALA A 96 -11.40 3.92 12.16
C ALA A 96 -12.17 4.59 11.02
N ARG A 97 -12.06 5.92 10.93
CA ARG A 97 -12.42 6.60 9.68
C ARG A 97 -11.48 6.09 8.58
N LEU A 98 -12.01 5.70 7.43
CA LEU A 98 -11.22 5.31 6.27
C LEU A 98 -11.29 6.39 5.19
N THR A 99 -10.16 6.69 4.56
CA THR A 99 -10.07 7.59 3.42
C THR A 99 -9.35 6.89 2.28
N LEU A 100 -9.99 6.82 1.12
CA LEU A 100 -9.36 6.34 -0.10
C LEU A 100 -8.65 7.49 -0.80
N LEU A 101 -7.42 7.23 -1.22
CA LEU A 101 -6.60 8.19 -1.97
C LEU A 101 -6.14 7.54 -3.28
N HIS A 102 -6.44 8.19 -4.39
CA HIS A 102 -5.80 7.89 -5.67
C HIS A 102 -4.94 9.08 -6.06
N ALA A 103 -3.65 8.81 -6.26
CA ALA A 103 -2.71 9.75 -6.86
C ALA A 103 -2.47 9.29 -8.31
N HIS A 104 -2.62 10.21 -9.27
CA HIS A 104 -2.32 9.96 -10.66
C HIS A 104 -1.24 10.93 -11.14
N VAL A 105 -0.41 10.46 -12.07
CA VAL A 105 0.51 11.30 -12.83
C VAL A 105 -0.18 11.64 -14.15
N VAL A 106 -0.09 12.91 -14.55
CA VAL A 106 -0.59 13.36 -15.84
C VAL A 106 0.44 12.95 -16.89
N GLU A 107 0.34 11.70 -17.33
CA GLU A 107 1.20 11.15 -18.37
C GLU A 107 1.06 12.01 -19.64
N PHE A 108 2.15 12.23 -20.36
CA PHE A 108 2.21 13.03 -21.60
C PHE A 108 2.26 14.56 -21.49
N GLU A 109 2.11 15.19 -20.33
CA GLU A 109 2.22 16.65 -20.24
C GLU A 109 3.55 17.18 -20.84
N GLY A 110 4.67 16.56 -20.48
CA GLY A 110 5.99 16.96 -21.00
C GLY A 110 6.08 16.82 -22.52
N ARG A 111 5.44 15.79 -23.10
CA ARG A 111 5.41 15.59 -24.56
C ARG A 111 4.46 16.57 -25.24
N MET A 112 3.33 16.89 -24.62
CA MET A 112 2.40 17.91 -25.12
C MET A 112 3.08 19.28 -25.20
N ARG A 113 3.85 19.65 -24.16
CA ARG A 113 4.66 20.89 -24.17
C ARG A 113 5.65 20.90 -25.32
N LEU A 114 6.39 19.80 -25.54
CA LEU A 114 7.34 19.70 -26.65
C LEU A 114 6.66 19.74 -28.04
N ALA A 115 5.42 19.27 -28.14
CA ALA A 115 4.61 19.31 -29.35
C ALA A 115 3.92 20.67 -29.59
N GLY A 116 4.17 21.68 -28.75
CA GLY A 116 3.62 23.02 -28.90
C GLY A 116 2.21 23.23 -28.31
N ALA A 117 1.74 22.32 -27.46
CA ALA A 117 0.46 22.50 -26.77
C ALA A 117 0.46 23.76 -25.89
N THR A 118 -0.66 24.47 -25.88
CA THR A 118 -0.83 25.65 -25.03
C THR A 118 -1.04 25.26 -23.56
N ASN A 119 -0.90 26.22 -22.65
CA ASN A 119 -1.27 25.99 -21.25
C ASN A 119 -2.75 25.62 -21.10
N GLU A 120 -3.63 26.14 -21.96
CA GLU A 120 -5.06 25.80 -21.93
C GLU A 120 -5.31 24.34 -22.33
N ASP A 121 -4.59 23.85 -23.34
CA ASP A 121 -4.66 22.44 -23.76
C ASP A 121 -4.20 21.50 -22.64
N ILE A 122 -3.13 21.87 -21.93
CA ILE A 122 -2.58 21.11 -20.81
C ILE A 122 -3.57 21.11 -19.63
N GLU A 123 -4.14 22.26 -19.27
CA GLU A 123 -5.14 22.33 -18.19
C GLU A 123 -6.40 21.53 -18.52
N ARG A 124 -6.86 21.58 -19.78
CA ARG A 124 -7.98 20.77 -20.26
C ARG A 124 -7.67 19.27 -20.14
N TYR A 125 -6.48 18.86 -20.52
CA TYR A 125 -6.04 17.47 -20.40
C TYR A 125 -5.94 17.01 -18.93
N ARG A 126 -5.33 17.83 -18.06
CA ARG A 126 -5.29 17.60 -16.60
C ARG A 126 -6.68 17.45 -16.01
N ALA A 127 -7.62 18.32 -16.40
CA ALA A 127 -9.00 18.26 -15.94
C ALA A 127 -9.70 16.97 -16.39
N GLN A 128 -9.50 16.54 -17.63
CA GLN A 128 -10.04 15.28 -18.14
C GLN A 128 -9.49 14.06 -17.41
N GLU A 129 -8.18 13.99 -17.18
CA GLU A 129 -7.56 12.89 -16.43
C GLU A 129 -8.05 12.84 -14.98
N ARG A 130 -8.17 14.00 -14.34
CA ARG A 130 -8.76 14.11 -13.00
C ARG A 130 -10.21 13.63 -12.98
N GLN A 131 -11.02 14.00 -13.97
CA GLN A 131 -12.41 13.58 -14.05
C GLN A 131 -12.55 12.07 -14.26
N ARG A 132 -11.69 11.46 -15.10
CA ARG A 132 -11.62 10.01 -15.28
C ARG A 132 -11.24 9.29 -13.97
N ALA A 133 -10.22 9.79 -13.29
CA ALA A 133 -9.80 9.26 -11.99
C ALA A 133 -10.90 9.39 -10.93
N ALA A 134 -11.61 10.53 -10.89
CA ALA A 134 -12.74 10.76 -9.98
C ALA A 134 -13.88 9.77 -10.24
N GLY A 135 -14.25 9.53 -11.50
CA GLY A 135 -15.27 8.54 -11.85
C GLY A 135 -14.92 7.13 -11.40
N ARG A 136 -13.64 6.72 -11.50
CA ARG A 136 -13.19 5.42 -10.96
C ARG A 136 -13.24 5.38 -9.43
N MET A 137 -12.91 6.49 -8.78
CA MET A 137 -12.95 6.62 -7.32
C MET A 137 -14.38 6.51 -6.77
N GLU A 138 -15.40 6.97 -7.49
CA GLU A 138 -16.81 6.80 -7.06
C GLU A 138 -17.25 5.32 -7.06
N VAL A 139 -16.68 4.51 -7.94
CA VAL A 139 -17.05 3.09 -8.10
C VAL A 139 -16.21 2.18 -7.20
N PHE A 140 -14.95 2.52 -6.94
CA PHE A 140 -14.02 1.67 -6.19
C PHE A 140 -14.53 1.23 -4.80
N PRO A 141 -15.09 2.09 -3.94
CA PRO A 141 -15.63 1.70 -2.63
C PRO A 141 -16.79 0.70 -2.72
N ARG A 142 -17.53 0.67 -3.83
CA ARG A 142 -18.65 -0.28 -3.99
C ARG A 142 -18.19 -1.71 -4.24
N ARG A 143 -16.90 -1.90 -4.54
CA ARG A 143 -16.28 -3.21 -4.78
C ARG A 143 -15.50 -3.72 -3.58
N THR A 144 -15.34 -2.90 -2.54
CA THR A 144 -14.66 -3.29 -1.30
C THR A 144 -15.58 -4.05 -0.33
N GLY A 145 -16.87 -4.22 -0.66
CA GLY A 145 -17.88 -4.90 0.15
C GLY A 145 -18.61 -6.00 -0.63
#